data_AF-A0A2D1U7J3-F1
#
_entry.id   AF-A0A2D1U7J3-F1
#
_cell.length_a   1.000
_cell.length_b   1.000
_cell.length_c   1.000
_cell.angle_alpha   90.00
_cell.angle_beta   90.00
_cell.angle_gamma   90.00
#
_symmetry.space_group_name_H-M   'P 1'
#
loop_
_entity.id
_entity.type
_entity.pdbx_description
1 polymer ?
#
loop_
_entity_poly.entity_id
_entity_poly.type
_entity_poly.pdbx_seq_one_letter_code
_entity_poly.pdbx_strand_id
1 'polypeptide(L)'
;MRPVKQLSMLDLSMIVVSLVIGMGIFRTPVNVAAGAQIPELFFLAWIIGGLIALCGALTYAEIGSRFPVTGGYYKIFSAFYHPSIAFAINCIIVVSNAASVAGVSIIGAEYFGKVILPLEMQTEFSRIAIAAISISLFYFINLLGLKVSSKTQNILSLIKIGMVLTLIGAVFVGSETTDTTSVFTTSSGAAPTLFDYGKALGICLIGISFTFGGYQQTINFGGETKSPGKVIPRSIITGLAIIFILYIAINYVYVSVIGFEQLKTAESIAAILAGKIFGPIGFTVLSCLIYLSVLGYVNVNLLSNPRAMFAMGEEKALPAVFTKKSKKSDVMFVSLTVFTTISIITLFYAQTFDKILNYTIFLDCIGMATSAATIFFLRKRTAHLDKKNIYSMSLYPLMPIIFIAAYLFVAVSIYADDPQAAINGLLIFACFIIIYFINRFYHQKTNINSK
;
A
#
# COMPACT_ATOMS: atom_id res chain seq x y z
N MET A 1 16.23 -9.61 30.45
CA MET A 1 15.69 -9.04 29.21
C MET A 1 14.17 -9.02 29.32
N ARG A 2 13.49 -7.87 29.17
CA ARG A 2 12.03 -7.85 29.14
C ARG A 2 11.55 -8.64 27.91
N PRO A 3 10.50 -9.48 28.01
CA PRO A 3 9.98 -10.17 26.85
C PRO A 3 9.58 -9.12 25.80
N VAL A 4 10.23 -9.17 24.63
CA VAL A 4 9.87 -8.35 23.48
C VAL A 4 8.39 -8.61 23.20
N LYS A 5 7.60 -7.56 23.06
CA LYS A 5 6.17 -7.69 22.75
C LYS A 5 6.08 -8.31 21.35
N GLN A 6 5.65 -9.56 21.26
CA GLN A 6 5.58 -10.29 20.00
C GLN A 6 4.19 -10.22 19.38
N LEU A 7 4.15 -10.08 18.06
CA LEU A 7 2.96 -10.19 17.22
C LEU A 7 2.64 -11.67 16.97
N SER A 8 1.36 -12.00 17.11
CA SER A 8 0.81 -13.31 16.76
C SER A 8 0.53 -13.40 15.25
N MET A 9 0.19 -14.60 14.79
CA MET A 9 -0.25 -14.80 13.40
C MET A 9 -1.54 -14.05 13.09
N LEU A 10 -2.46 -13.94 14.05
CA LEU A 10 -3.69 -13.16 13.85
C LEU A 10 -3.35 -11.68 13.68
N ASP A 11 -2.53 -11.13 14.58
CA ASP A 11 -2.11 -9.73 14.52
C ASP A 11 -1.47 -9.41 13.17
N LEU A 12 -0.53 -10.25 12.72
CA LEU A 12 0.19 -10.00 11.48
C LEU A 12 -0.69 -10.19 10.24
N SER A 13 -1.64 -11.14 10.26
CA SER A 13 -2.60 -11.32 9.17
C SER A 13 -3.58 -10.13 9.09
N MET A 14 -4.03 -9.60 10.24
CA MET A 14 -4.86 -8.41 10.29
C MET A 14 -4.11 -7.16 9.84
N ILE A 15 -2.80 -7.08 10.11
CA ILE A 15 -1.91 -6.05 9.57
C ILE A 15 -1.82 -6.16 8.04
N VAL A 16 -1.61 -7.36 7.48
CA VAL A 16 -1.62 -7.59 6.02
C VAL A 16 -2.94 -7.13 5.42
N VAL A 17 -4.06 -7.58 5.99
CA VAL A 17 -5.39 -7.20 5.52
C VAL A 17 -5.57 -5.69 5.54
N SER A 18 -5.13 -5.00 6.60
CA SER A 18 -5.28 -3.56 6.68
C SER A 18 -4.30 -2.74 5.85
N LEU A 19 -3.12 -3.28 5.55
CA LEU A 19 -2.16 -2.66 4.64
C LEU A 19 -2.70 -2.67 3.20
N VAL A 20 -3.33 -3.77 2.81
CA VAL A 20 -3.83 -3.95 1.43
C VAL A 20 -5.25 -3.42 1.27
N ILE A 21 -6.19 -3.78 2.17
CA ILE A 21 -7.54 -3.20 2.21
C ILE A 21 -7.46 -1.78 2.78
N GLY A 22 -7.08 -0.84 1.91
CA GLY A 22 -7.19 0.60 2.10
C GLY A 22 -8.32 1.19 1.26
N MET A 23 -8.11 2.41 0.73
CA MET A 23 -9.05 3.05 -0.20
C MET A 23 -8.93 2.58 -1.64
N GLY A 24 -7.91 1.77 -1.97
CA GLY A 24 -7.71 1.25 -3.31
C GLY A 24 -8.99 0.65 -3.88
N ILE A 25 -9.56 -0.36 -3.22
CA ILE A 25 -10.75 -1.06 -3.70
C ILE A 25 -12.02 -0.19 -3.75
N PHE A 26 -12.06 0.92 -3.02
CA PHE A 26 -13.20 1.84 -3.01
C PHE A 26 -13.04 2.99 -4.02
N ARG A 27 -11.90 3.10 -4.72
CA ARG A 27 -11.64 4.20 -5.66
C ARG A 27 -11.06 3.76 -7.00
N THR A 28 -10.14 2.80 -7.01
CA THR A 28 -9.47 2.35 -8.23
C THR A 28 -10.35 1.55 -9.19
N PRO A 29 -11.43 0.85 -8.79
CA PRO A 29 -12.33 0.22 -9.77
C PRO A 29 -12.85 1.20 -10.83
N VAL A 30 -13.03 2.48 -10.47
CA VAL A 30 -13.40 3.54 -11.42
C VAL A 30 -12.32 3.74 -12.48
N ASN A 31 -11.06 3.93 -12.05
CA ASN A 31 -9.93 4.10 -12.95
C ASN A 31 -9.71 2.84 -13.82
N VAL A 32 -9.87 1.66 -13.23
CA VAL A 32 -9.69 0.39 -13.93
C VAL A 32 -10.79 0.17 -14.95
N ALA A 33 -12.06 0.50 -14.64
CA ALA A 33 -13.17 0.41 -15.59
C ALA A 33 -13.00 1.42 -16.75
N ALA A 34 -12.56 2.64 -16.43
CA ALA A 34 -12.28 3.66 -17.44
C ALA A 34 -11.12 3.23 -18.37
N GLY A 35 -10.03 2.70 -17.82
CA GLY A 35 -8.89 2.21 -18.59
C GLY A 35 -9.21 0.93 -19.39
N ALA A 36 -10.02 0.03 -18.85
CA ALA A 36 -10.39 -1.22 -19.51
C ALA A 36 -11.37 -1.01 -20.67
N GLN A 37 -12.23 0.01 -20.59
CA GLN A 37 -13.32 0.33 -21.51
C GLN A 37 -14.42 -0.72 -21.69
N ILE A 38 -14.14 -2.00 -21.41
CA ILE A 38 -15.08 -3.14 -21.48
C ILE A 38 -15.00 -4.03 -20.22
N PRO A 39 -16.11 -4.68 -19.80
CA PRO A 39 -16.16 -5.52 -18.60
C PRO A 39 -15.17 -6.69 -18.60
N GLU A 40 -14.96 -7.32 -19.75
CA GLU A 40 -14.10 -8.51 -19.87
C GLU A 40 -12.65 -8.18 -19.54
N LEU A 41 -12.13 -7.07 -20.08
CA LEU A 41 -10.79 -6.59 -19.78
C LEU A 41 -10.68 -6.11 -18.33
N PHE A 42 -11.75 -5.49 -17.79
CA PHE A 42 -11.78 -5.06 -16.40
C PHE A 42 -11.59 -6.23 -15.42
N PHE A 43 -12.38 -7.31 -15.56
CA PHE A 43 -12.23 -8.49 -14.71
C PHE A 43 -10.92 -9.22 -14.96
N LEU A 44 -10.49 -9.34 -16.22
CA LEU A 44 -9.21 -9.95 -16.57
C LEU A 44 -8.05 -9.21 -15.92
N ALA A 45 -8.06 -7.87 -15.92
CA ALA A 45 -7.04 -7.06 -15.30
C ALA A 45 -6.96 -7.30 -13.78
N TRP A 46 -8.10 -7.36 -13.08
CA TRP A 46 -8.16 -7.66 -11.65
C TRP A 46 -7.62 -9.07 -11.32
N ILE A 47 -7.95 -10.06 -12.16
CA ILE A 47 -7.42 -11.42 -12.02
C ILE A 47 -5.90 -11.43 -12.22
N ILE A 48 -5.40 -10.84 -13.30
CA ILE A 48 -3.97 -10.75 -13.61
C ILE A 48 -3.22 -10.01 -12.50
N GLY A 49 -3.71 -8.85 -12.08
CA GLY A 49 -3.10 -8.06 -11.00
C GLY A 49 -3.09 -8.79 -9.66
N GLY A 50 -4.14 -9.53 -9.33
CA GLY A 50 -4.17 -10.39 -8.15
C GLY A 50 -3.18 -11.55 -8.20
N LEU A 51 -3.03 -12.20 -9.37
CA LEU A 51 -2.02 -13.24 -9.58
C LEU A 51 -0.59 -12.67 -9.49
N ILE A 52 -0.34 -11.49 -10.04
CA ILE A 52 0.93 -10.76 -9.88
C ILE A 52 1.20 -10.49 -8.40
N ALA A 53 0.20 -9.97 -7.67
CA ALA A 53 0.34 -9.72 -6.24
C ALA A 53 0.64 -11.01 -5.46
N LEU A 54 0.03 -12.15 -5.81
CA LEU A 54 0.33 -13.45 -5.22
C LEU A 54 1.79 -13.88 -5.47
N CYS A 55 2.30 -13.69 -6.69
CA CYS A 55 3.72 -13.93 -6.99
C CYS A 55 4.64 -13.08 -6.08
N GLY A 56 4.27 -11.82 -5.89
CA GLY A 56 4.93 -10.91 -4.96
C GLY A 56 4.85 -11.40 -3.51
N ALA A 57 3.67 -11.72 -3.02
CA ALA A 57 3.45 -12.22 -1.66
C ALA A 57 4.29 -13.46 -1.35
N LEU A 58 4.36 -14.42 -2.25
CA LEU A 58 5.21 -15.61 -2.08
C LEU A 58 6.70 -15.23 -2.02
N THR A 59 7.12 -14.27 -2.83
CA THR A 59 8.50 -13.74 -2.82
C THR A 59 8.81 -13.07 -1.48
N TYR A 60 7.94 -12.17 -1.01
CA TYR A 60 8.11 -11.45 0.26
C TYR A 60 7.93 -12.34 1.49
N ALA A 61 7.08 -13.36 1.42
CA ALA A 61 6.96 -14.40 2.44
C ALA A 61 8.32 -15.11 2.64
N GLU A 62 8.98 -15.48 1.54
CA GLU A 62 10.30 -16.11 1.62
C GLU A 62 11.36 -15.14 2.15
N ILE A 63 11.44 -13.91 1.61
CA ILE A 63 12.36 -12.87 2.08
C ILE A 63 12.20 -12.65 3.59
N GLY A 64 10.97 -12.41 4.05
CA GLY A 64 10.66 -12.15 5.46
C GLY A 64 10.94 -13.33 6.36
N SER A 65 10.79 -14.57 5.88
CA SER A 65 11.13 -15.77 6.66
C SER A 65 12.65 -16.01 6.78
N ARG A 66 13.41 -15.66 5.74
CA ARG A 66 14.88 -15.79 5.69
C ARG A 66 15.59 -14.67 6.45
N PHE A 67 14.98 -13.49 6.50
CA PHE A 67 15.59 -12.29 7.08
C PHE A 67 14.63 -11.53 8.01
N PRO A 68 14.22 -12.13 9.15
CA PRO A 68 13.19 -11.58 10.02
C PRO A 68 13.75 -10.50 10.97
N VAL A 69 13.98 -9.30 10.44
CA VAL A 69 14.52 -8.15 11.18
C VAL A 69 13.52 -6.99 11.25
N THR A 70 13.66 -6.12 12.25
CA THR A 70 12.90 -4.86 12.32
C THR A 70 13.30 -3.94 11.18
N GLY A 71 12.32 -3.38 10.48
CA GLY A 71 12.59 -2.59 9.27
C GLY A 71 13.16 -3.43 8.13
N GLY A 72 12.75 -4.71 8.05
CA GLY A 72 13.17 -5.68 7.05
C GLY A 72 13.18 -5.14 5.63
N TYR A 73 12.21 -4.29 5.26
CA TYR A 73 12.18 -3.68 3.93
C TYR A 73 13.38 -2.78 3.66
N TYR A 74 13.87 -2.01 4.64
CA TYR A 74 15.14 -1.27 4.51
C TYR A 74 16.34 -2.21 4.52
N LYS A 75 16.36 -3.14 5.50
CA LYS A 75 17.52 -3.99 5.78
C LYS A 75 17.88 -4.92 4.61
N ILE A 76 16.91 -5.33 3.79
CA ILE A 76 17.24 -6.09 2.57
C ILE A 76 18.04 -5.23 1.58
N PHE A 77 17.73 -3.93 1.45
CA PHE A 77 18.49 -3.11 0.53
C PHE A 77 19.90 -2.86 1.02
N SER A 78 20.06 -2.55 2.31
CA SER A 78 21.38 -2.29 2.87
C SER A 78 22.30 -3.52 2.89
N ALA A 79 21.72 -4.73 2.97
CA ALA A 79 22.49 -5.96 2.94
C ALA A 79 22.95 -6.38 1.53
N PHE A 80 22.23 -5.98 0.47
CA PHE A 80 22.41 -6.51 -0.89
C PHE A 80 22.73 -5.46 -1.96
N TYR A 81 22.49 -4.17 -1.71
CA TYR A 81 22.78 -3.08 -2.64
C TYR A 81 23.81 -2.11 -2.07
N HIS A 82 24.33 -1.24 -2.94
CA HIS A 82 25.19 -0.15 -2.50
C HIS A 82 24.44 0.77 -1.53
N PRO A 83 25.07 1.27 -0.44
CA PRO A 83 24.40 2.08 0.57
C PRO A 83 23.65 3.32 0.04
N SER A 84 24.13 3.93 -1.04
CA SER A 84 23.43 5.07 -1.68
C SER A 84 22.09 4.66 -2.31
N ILE A 85 22.03 3.49 -2.93
CA ILE A 85 20.82 2.94 -3.54
C ILE A 85 19.86 2.52 -2.42
N ALA A 86 20.38 1.84 -1.40
CA ALA A 86 19.57 1.45 -0.24
C ALA A 86 18.94 2.66 0.45
N PHE A 87 19.71 3.74 0.65
CA PHE A 87 19.20 5.00 1.19
C PHE A 87 18.12 5.60 0.29
N ALA A 88 18.40 5.76 -1.01
CA ALA A 88 17.48 6.41 -1.94
C ALA A 88 16.14 5.68 -2.09
N ILE A 89 16.16 4.34 -2.25
CA ILE A 89 14.94 3.53 -2.33
C ILE A 89 14.10 3.72 -1.07
N ASN A 90 14.72 3.66 0.11
CA ASN A 90 13.96 3.76 1.36
C ASN A 90 13.40 5.15 1.61
N CYS A 91 14.15 6.20 1.30
CA CYS A 91 13.62 7.57 1.36
C CYS A 91 12.41 7.74 0.45
N ILE A 92 12.49 7.23 -0.79
CA ILE A 92 11.37 7.25 -1.73
C ILE A 92 10.17 6.47 -1.23
N ILE A 93 10.36 5.28 -0.68
CA ILE A 93 9.25 4.45 -0.20
C ILE A 93 8.60 5.07 1.04
N VAL A 94 9.39 5.70 1.92
CA VAL A 94 8.85 6.45 3.06
C VAL A 94 8.01 7.64 2.59
N VAL A 95 8.48 8.39 1.58
CA VAL A 95 7.72 9.51 0.98
C VAL A 95 6.45 9.00 0.27
N SER A 96 6.56 7.94 -0.52
CA SER A 96 5.46 7.26 -1.22
C SER A 96 4.36 6.82 -0.24
N ASN A 97 4.75 6.16 0.86
CA ASN A 97 3.81 5.71 1.89
C ASN A 97 3.19 6.89 2.66
N ALA A 98 3.93 7.96 2.93
CA ALA A 98 3.39 9.15 3.59
C ALA A 98 2.37 9.88 2.67
N ALA A 99 2.65 9.97 1.37
CA ALA A 99 1.73 10.49 0.37
C ALA A 99 0.48 9.62 0.24
N SER A 100 0.63 8.30 0.29
CA SER A 100 -0.50 7.36 0.31
C SER A 100 -1.36 7.55 1.57
N VAL A 101 -0.75 7.69 2.76
CA VAL A 101 -1.47 7.99 4.01
C VAL A 101 -2.24 9.30 3.87
N ALA A 102 -1.64 10.35 3.32
CA ALA A 102 -2.30 11.64 3.10
C ALA A 102 -3.50 11.50 2.14
N GLY A 103 -3.29 10.93 0.95
CA GLY A 103 -4.33 10.76 -0.06
C GLY A 103 -5.50 9.90 0.44
N VAL A 104 -5.21 8.76 1.07
CA VAL A 104 -6.23 7.87 1.66
C VAL A 104 -7.00 8.58 2.78
N SER A 105 -6.32 9.39 3.61
CA SER A 105 -6.95 10.16 4.69
C SER A 105 -7.89 11.24 4.17
N ILE A 106 -7.53 11.93 3.08
CA ILE A 106 -8.38 12.94 2.44
C ILE A 106 -9.67 12.31 1.91
N ILE A 107 -9.59 11.14 1.25
CA ILE A 107 -10.80 10.48 0.77
C ILE A 107 -11.68 10.04 1.95
N GLY A 108 -11.08 9.44 3.00
CA GLY A 108 -11.85 9.11 4.20
C GLY A 108 -12.55 10.32 4.82
N ALA A 109 -11.84 11.46 4.88
CA ALA A 109 -12.41 12.72 5.36
C ALA A 109 -13.56 13.22 4.49
N GLU A 110 -13.52 13.00 3.16
CA GLU A 110 -14.63 13.33 2.27
C GLU A 110 -15.89 12.50 2.60
N TYR A 111 -15.76 11.18 2.75
CA TYR A 111 -16.89 10.32 3.12
C TYR A 111 -17.47 10.71 4.49
N PHE A 112 -16.61 10.97 5.47
CA PHE A 112 -17.07 11.34 6.81
C PHE A 112 -17.66 12.75 6.85
N GLY A 113 -17.07 13.69 6.11
CA GLY A 113 -17.55 15.06 5.98
C GLY A 113 -18.95 15.13 5.39
N LYS A 114 -19.26 14.31 4.38
CA LYS A 114 -20.62 14.20 3.80
C LYS A 114 -21.69 13.78 4.81
N VAL A 115 -21.30 13.12 5.90
CA VAL A 115 -22.21 12.64 6.95
C VAL A 115 -22.36 13.66 8.09
N ILE A 116 -21.26 14.26 8.54
CA ILE A 116 -21.25 15.06 9.78
C ILE A 116 -21.34 16.57 9.54
N LEU A 117 -21.04 17.04 8.33
CA LEU A 117 -20.98 18.47 8.01
C LEU A 117 -22.14 18.87 7.08
N PRO A 118 -22.79 20.03 7.34
CA PRO A 118 -23.64 20.69 6.38
C PRO A 118 -22.91 20.96 5.05
N LEU A 119 -23.65 21.03 3.94
CA LEU A 119 -23.08 21.21 2.60
C LEU A 119 -22.19 22.47 2.52
N GLU A 120 -22.54 23.56 3.20
CA GLU A 120 -21.76 24.80 3.17
C GLU A 120 -20.39 24.66 3.86
N MET A 121 -20.23 23.66 4.74
CA MET A 121 -19.00 23.42 5.51
C MET A 121 -18.11 22.34 4.87
N GLN A 122 -18.53 21.71 3.77
CA GLN A 122 -17.76 20.68 3.04
C GLN A 122 -16.68 21.31 2.13
N THR A 123 -15.82 22.13 2.72
CA THR A 123 -14.72 22.81 2.05
C THR A 123 -13.46 21.94 2.00
N GLU A 124 -12.48 22.34 1.18
CA GLU A 124 -11.17 21.70 1.17
C GLU A 124 -10.49 21.74 2.54
N PHE A 125 -10.63 22.87 3.25
CA PHE A 125 -10.08 23.04 4.59
C PHE A 125 -10.65 22.03 5.59
N SER A 126 -11.97 21.80 5.59
CA SER A 126 -12.59 20.85 6.52
C SER A 126 -12.15 19.40 6.23
N ARG A 127 -11.97 19.04 4.96
CA ARG A 127 -11.40 17.74 4.56
C ARG A 127 -9.97 17.57 5.09
N ILE A 128 -9.10 18.56 4.88
CA ILE A 128 -7.72 18.53 5.38
C ILE A 128 -7.70 18.46 6.91
N ALA A 129 -8.57 19.21 7.59
CA ALA A 129 -8.66 19.20 9.05
C ALA A 129 -9.06 17.83 9.60
N ILE A 130 -10.11 17.19 9.06
CA ILE A 130 -10.54 15.84 9.45
C ILE A 130 -9.41 14.82 9.21
N ALA A 131 -8.73 14.89 8.07
CA ALA A 131 -7.60 14.02 7.75
C ALA A 131 -6.43 14.22 8.73
N ALA A 132 -6.07 15.47 9.05
CA ALA A 132 -5.00 15.78 10.00
C ALA A 132 -5.33 15.31 11.42
N ILE A 133 -6.60 15.47 11.86
CA ILE A 133 -7.09 14.95 13.14
C ILE A 133 -6.99 13.44 13.18
N SER A 134 -7.38 12.75 12.09
CA SER A 134 -7.29 11.29 11.97
C SER A 134 -5.86 10.79 12.13
N ILE A 135 -4.92 11.39 11.39
CA ILE A 135 -3.49 11.03 11.47
C ILE A 135 -2.95 11.31 12.88
N SER A 136 -3.30 12.46 13.48
CA SER A 136 -2.88 12.84 14.83
C SER A 136 -3.42 11.90 15.91
N LEU A 137 -4.68 11.48 15.81
CA LEU A 137 -5.29 10.50 16.71
C LEU A 137 -4.48 9.19 16.72
N PHE A 138 -4.15 8.67 15.53
CA PHE A 138 -3.38 7.44 15.43
C PHE A 138 -1.91 7.60 15.79
N TYR A 139 -1.35 8.79 15.64
CA TYR A 139 -0.04 9.10 16.22
C TYR A 139 -0.06 8.89 17.75
N PHE A 140 -1.05 9.44 18.45
CA PHE A 140 -1.17 9.24 19.91
C PHE A 140 -1.43 7.78 20.29
N ILE A 141 -2.28 7.06 19.56
CA ILE A 141 -2.50 5.61 19.78
C ILE A 141 -1.17 4.86 19.63
N ASN A 142 -0.37 5.20 18.62
CA ASN A 142 0.93 4.58 18.38
C ASN A 142 1.99 4.89 19.44
N LEU A 143 1.89 6.04 20.11
CA LEU A 143 2.73 6.35 21.28
C LEU A 143 2.46 5.44 22.50
N LEU A 144 1.26 4.87 22.61
CA LEU A 144 0.91 3.90 23.66
C LEU A 144 1.61 2.55 23.47
N GLY A 145 2.12 2.28 22.26
CA GLY A 145 2.99 1.16 21.93
C GLY A 145 2.30 0.00 21.21
N LEU A 146 3.14 -0.90 20.69
CA LEU A 146 2.78 -1.92 19.71
C LEU A 146 1.53 -2.75 20.06
N LYS A 147 1.37 -3.18 21.32
CA LYS A 147 0.22 -4.00 21.73
C LYS A 147 -1.11 -3.25 21.63
N VAL A 148 -1.13 -1.97 21.97
CA VAL A 148 -2.36 -1.16 21.88
C VAL A 148 -2.69 -0.93 20.43
N SER A 149 -1.73 -0.44 19.64
CA SER A 149 -1.93 -0.21 18.21
C SER A 149 -2.31 -1.47 17.44
N SER A 150 -1.73 -2.64 17.75
CA SER A 150 -2.08 -3.90 17.10
C SER A 150 -3.50 -4.36 17.46
N LYS A 151 -3.94 -4.16 18.72
CA LYS A 151 -5.33 -4.45 19.10
C LYS A 151 -6.32 -3.53 18.38
N THR A 152 -6.02 -2.23 18.34
CA THR A 152 -6.80 -1.27 17.55
C THR A 152 -6.82 -1.68 16.09
N GLN A 153 -5.69 -2.12 15.54
CA GLN A 153 -5.60 -2.61 14.16
C GLN A 153 -6.53 -3.80 13.92
N ASN A 154 -6.52 -4.80 14.81
CA ASN A 154 -7.35 -5.99 14.65
C ASN A 154 -8.85 -5.62 14.62
N ILE A 155 -9.28 -4.72 15.51
CA ILE A 155 -10.68 -4.24 15.54
C ILE A 155 -11.02 -3.55 14.23
N LEU A 156 -10.18 -2.61 13.76
CA LEU A 156 -10.40 -1.90 12.52
C LEU A 156 -10.42 -2.86 11.32
N SER A 157 -9.49 -3.82 11.25
CA SER A 157 -9.46 -4.85 10.19
C SER A 157 -10.73 -5.69 10.17
N LEU A 158 -11.27 -6.09 11.32
CA LEU A 158 -12.53 -6.83 11.38
C LEU A 158 -13.70 -6.00 10.84
N ILE A 159 -13.76 -4.71 11.19
CA ILE A 159 -14.75 -3.78 10.63
C ILE A 159 -14.62 -3.68 9.11
N LYS A 160 -13.39 -3.59 8.58
CA LYS A 160 -13.14 -3.57 7.13
C LYS A 160 -13.65 -4.83 6.43
N ILE A 161 -13.30 -5.99 6.96
CA ILE A 161 -13.73 -7.28 6.39
C ILE A 161 -15.26 -7.37 6.44
N GLY A 162 -15.86 -7.04 7.58
CA GLY A 162 -17.32 -7.01 7.73
C GLY A 162 -17.99 -6.08 6.72
N MET A 163 -17.48 -4.87 6.55
CA MET A 163 -17.98 -3.91 5.57
C MET A 163 -17.91 -4.46 4.13
N VAL A 164 -16.77 -5.04 3.72
CA VAL A 164 -16.62 -5.61 2.38
C VAL A 164 -17.58 -6.80 2.19
N LEU A 165 -17.73 -7.66 3.19
CA LEU A 165 -18.69 -8.77 3.15
C LEU A 165 -20.14 -8.29 3.04
N THR A 166 -20.52 -7.24 3.78
CA THR A 166 -21.84 -6.61 3.66
C THR A 166 -22.06 -6.06 2.25
N LEU A 167 -21.06 -5.41 1.66
CA LEU A 167 -21.15 -4.93 0.28
C LEU A 167 -21.21 -6.08 -0.73
N ILE A 168 -20.54 -7.20 -0.50
CA ILE A 168 -20.66 -8.38 -1.38
C ILE A 168 -22.08 -8.96 -1.29
N GLY A 169 -22.69 -8.96 -0.10
CA GLY A 169 -24.08 -9.38 0.11
C GLY A 169 -25.10 -8.58 -0.70
N ALA A 170 -24.73 -7.40 -1.21
CA ALA A 170 -25.55 -6.60 -2.13
C ALA A 170 -26.07 -7.38 -3.34
N VAL A 171 -25.31 -8.35 -3.85
CA VAL A 171 -25.69 -9.12 -5.05
C VAL A 171 -27.02 -9.86 -4.87
N PHE A 172 -27.38 -10.20 -3.63
CA PHE A 172 -28.64 -10.90 -3.34
C PHE A 172 -29.87 -9.99 -3.26
N VAL A 173 -29.67 -8.67 -3.28
CA VAL A 173 -30.74 -7.68 -3.05
C VAL A 173 -30.79 -6.61 -4.14
N GLY A 174 -29.66 -6.30 -4.78
CA GLY A 174 -29.59 -5.34 -5.88
C GLY A 174 -30.26 -5.89 -7.14
N SER A 175 -31.07 -5.07 -7.80
CA SER A 175 -31.58 -5.36 -9.14
C SER A 175 -30.45 -5.25 -10.16
N GLU A 176 -30.22 -6.30 -10.96
CA GLU A 176 -29.26 -6.26 -12.06
C GLU A 176 -29.63 -5.14 -13.05
N THR A 177 -28.68 -4.26 -13.35
CA THR A 177 -28.86 -3.27 -14.41
C THR A 177 -28.76 -3.95 -15.77
N THR A 178 -29.66 -3.63 -16.69
CA THR A 178 -29.58 -4.09 -18.08
C THR A 178 -28.33 -3.49 -18.74
N ASP A 179 -27.40 -4.34 -19.15
CA ASP A 179 -26.15 -3.91 -19.77
C ASP A 179 -26.41 -3.20 -21.10
N THR A 180 -25.91 -1.98 -21.20
CA THR A 180 -25.54 -1.40 -22.50
C THR A 180 -24.29 -2.12 -22.98
N THR A 181 -24.26 -2.60 -24.23
CA THR A 181 -23.07 -3.23 -24.80
C THR A 181 -21.89 -2.25 -24.81
N SER A 182 -20.94 -2.42 -23.90
CA SER A 182 -19.69 -1.66 -23.88
C SER A 182 -18.86 -2.01 -25.11
N VAL A 183 -18.40 -1.01 -25.84
CA VAL A 183 -17.54 -1.18 -27.01
C VAL A 183 -16.18 -0.59 -26.71
N PHE A 184 -15.12 -1.38 -26.94
CA PHE A 184 -13.76 -0.87 -26.87
C PHE A 184 -13.53 0.07 -28.06
N THR A 185 -13.15 1.32 -27.78
CA THR A 185 -12.95 2.37 -28.78
C THR A 185 -11.49 2.79 -28.83
N THR A 186 -10.90 2.69 -30.03
CA THR A 186 -9.55 3.22 -30.28
C THR A 186 -9.64 4.69 -30.69
N SER A 187 -8.57 5.45 -30.48
CA SER A 187 -8.48 6.86 -30.89
C SER A 187 -8.64 7.06 -32.41
N SER A 188 -8.36 6.03 -33.20
CA SER A 188 -8.53 6.03 -34.66
C SER A 188 -9.92 5.61 -35.14
N GLY A 189 -10.78 5.12 -34.23
CA GLY A 189 -12.06 4.49 -34.59
C GLY A 189 -11.95 3.11 -35.24
N ALA A 190 -10.73 2.60 -35.46
CA ALA A 190 -10.49 1.25 -35.97
C ALA A 190 -10.75 0.19 -34.89
N ALA A 191 -10.91 -1.07 -35.34
CA ALA A 191 -11.03 -2.21 -34.45
C ALA A 191 -9.76 -2.34 -33.56
N PRO A 192 -9.92 -2.65 -32.26
CA PRO A 192 -8.80 -2.74 -31.34
C PRO A 192 -7.84 -3.87 -31.70
N THR A 193 -6.55 -3.54 -31.69
CA THR A 193 -5.48 -4.52 -31.87
C THR A 193 -5.07 -5.12 -30.52
N LEU A 194 -4.30 -6.21 -30.54
CA LEU A 194 -3.71 -6.78 -29.31
C LEU A 194 -2.86 -5.77 -28.53
N PHE A 195 -2.22 -4.84 -29.24
CA PHE A 195 -1.42 -3.79 -28.63
C PHE A 195 -2.29 -2.77 -27.87
N ASP A 196 -3.48 -2.46 -28.36
CA ASP A 196 -4.43 -1.57 -27.67
C ASP A 196 -4.94 -2.21 -26.37
N TYR A 197 -5.27 -3.50 -26.41
CA TYR A 197 -5.60 -4.27 -25.20
C TYR A 197 -4.42 -4.32 -24.21
N GLY A 198 -3.19 -4.46 -24.72
CA GLY A 198 -1.98 -4.42 -23.89
C GLY A 198 -1.80 -3.07 -23.19
N LYS A 199 -1.98 -1.96 -23.90
CA LYS A 199 -1.93 -0.61 -23.31
C LYS A 199 -3.01 -0.41 -22.26
N ALA A 200 -4.25 -0.78 -22.57
CA ALA A 200 -5.37 -0.68 -21.64
C ALA A 200 -5.12 -1.51 -20.37
N LEU A 201 -4.62 -2.74 -20.52
CA LEU A 201 -4.20 -3.58 -19.39
C LEU A 201 -3.12 -2.88 -18.54
N GLY A 202 -2.13 -2.25 -19.19
CA GLY A 202 -1.09 -1.48 -18.52
C GLY A 202 -1.66 -0.38 -17.62
N ILE A 203 -2.60 0.41 -18.15
CA ILE A 203 -3.31 1.47 -17.40
C ILE A 203 -4.09 0.88 -16.22
N CYS A 204 -4.84 -0.21 -16.45
CA CYS A 204 -5.57 -0.91 -15.39
C CYS A 204 -4.65 -1.38 -14.26
N LEU A 205 -3.48 -1.93 -14.60
CA LEU A 205 -2.54 -2.46 -13.62
C LEU A 205 -1.93 -1.37 -12.72
N ILE A 206 -1.96 -0.09 -13.09
CA ILE A 206 -1.52 1.01 -12.21
C ILE A 206 -2.40 1.06 -10.96
N GLY A 207 -3.72 1.18 -11.15
CA GLY A 207 -4.70 1.23 -10.06
C GLY A 207 -4.77 -0.09 -9.27
N ILE A 208 -4.64 -1.23 -9.96
CA ILE A 208 -4.67 -2.54 -9.31
C ILE A 208 -3.42 -2.77 -8.47
N SER A 209 -2.25 -2.35 -8.94
CA SER A 209 -0.99 -2.44 -8.17
C SER A 209 -1.05 -1.60 -6.89
N PHE A 210 -1.69 -0.42 -6.95
CA PHE A 210 -1.97 0.38 -5.76
C PHE A 210 -2.90 -0.34 -4.79
N THR A 211 -3.92 -1.00 -5.33
CA THR A 211 -4.97 -1.64 -4.53
C THR A 211 -4.49 -2.91 -3.84
N PHE A 212 -3.62 -3.69 -4.48
CA PHE A 212 -3.00 -4.86 -3.85
C PHE A 212 -1.74 -4.53 -3.04
N GLY A 213 -1.20 -3.32 -3.16
CA GLY A 213 0.01 -2.90 -2.48
C GLY A 213 -0.12 -2.93 -0.96
N GLY A 214 0.99 -3.21 -0.27
CA GLY A 214 1.11 -3.08 1.19
C GLY A 214 1.59 -4.35 1.88
N TYR A 215 1.31 -5.55 1.35
CA TYR A 215 1.74 -6.82 1.95
C TYR A 215 3.26 -6.94 2.11
N GLN A 216 4.06 -6.26 1.27
CA GLN A 216 5.51 -6.21 1.38
C GLN A 216 5.98 -5.58 2.69
N GLN A 217 5.21 -4.63 3.22
CA GLN A 217 5.57 -3.89 4.42
C GLN A 217 5.49 -4.76 5.68
N THR A 218 4.78 -5.88 5.62
CA THR A 218 4.65 -6.85 6.71
C THR A 218 6.01 -7.37 7.19
N ILE A 219 7.02 -7.41 6.32
CA ILE A 219 8.38 -7.85 6.72
C ILE A 219 9.07 -6.86 7.67
N ASN A 220 8.61 -5.61 7.77
CA ASN A 220 9.15 -4.64 8.73
C ASN A 220 8.95 -5.04 10.19
N PHE A 221 8.01 -5.93 10.44
CA PHE A 221 7.68 -6.47 11.77
C PHE A 221 8.50 -7.72 12.12
N GLY A 222 9.49 -8.11 11.31
CA GLY A 222 10.21 -9.37 11.46
C GLY A 222 10.81 -9.58 12.86
N GLY A 223 11.47 -8.54 13.40
CA GLY A 223 12.08 -8.59 14.73
C GLY A 223 11.10 -8.59 15.90
N GLU A 224 9.81 -8.34 15.64
CA GLU A 224 8.74 -8.29 16.64
C GLU A 224 7.69 -9.38 16.42
N THR A 225 7.96 -10.35 15.54
CA THR A 225 7.02 -11.43 15.21
C THR A 225 7.40 -12.72 15.95
N LYS A 226 6.40 -13.40 16.51
CA LYS A 226 6.61 -14.73 17.12
C LYS A 226 6.88 -15.76 16.02
N SER A 227 7.96 -16.55 16.13
CA SER A 227 8.30 -17.60 15.16
C SER A 227 8.22 -17.11 13.70
N PRO A 228 9.00 -16.08 13.34
CA PRO A 228 8.79 -15.30 12.12
C PRO A 228 8.89 -16.14 10.84
N GLY A 229 9.74 -17.18 10.84
CA GLY A 229 9.89 -18.10 9.71
C GLY A 229 8.61 -18.87 9.31
N LYS A 230 7.63 -18.98 10.22
CA LYS A 230 6.32 -19.59 9.95
C LYS A 230 5.19 -18.56 9.92
N VAL A 231 5.24 -17.57 10.81
CA VAL A 231 4.15 -16.59 10.96
C VAL A 231 4.12 -15.58 9.82
N ILE A 232 5.27 -15.02 9.41
CA ILE A 232 5.31 -14.03 8.32
C ILE A 232 4.78 -14.63 7.00
N PRO A 233 5.26 -15.81 6.54
CA PRO A 233 4.77 -16.41 5.30
C PRO A 233 3.28 -16.70 5.34
N ARG A 234 2.81 -17.33 6.43
CA ARG A 234 1.40 -17.71 6.55
C ARG A 234 0.52 -16.47 6.52
N SER A 235 0.85 -15.44 7.30
CA SER A 235 0.06 -14.20 7.34
C SER A 235 -0.01 -13.47 6.00
N ILE A 236 1.12 -13.37 5.28
CA ILE A 236 1.16 -12.74 3.95
C ILE A 236 0.32 -13.53 2.95
N ILE A 237 0.52 -14.85 2.87
CA ILE A 237 -0.17 -15.72 1.90
C ILE A 237 -1.68 -15.78 2.19
N THR A 238 -2.08 -16.05 3.44
CA THR A 238 -3.50 -16.17 3.78
C THR A 238 -4.20 -14.83 3.66
N GLY A 239 -3.56 -13.74 4.10
CA GLY A 239 -4.13 -12.40 3.99
C GLY A 239 -4.38 -12.02 2.53
N LEU A 240 -3.38 -12.20 1.66
CA LEU A 240 -3.53 -11.82 0.26
C LEU A 240 -4.50 -12.74 -0.51
N ALA A 241 -4.53 -14.04 -0.21
CA ALA A 241 -5.50 -14.95 -0.84
C ALA A 241 -6.94 -14.56 -0.52
N ILE A 242 -7.24 -14.20 0.73
CA ILE A 242 -8.56 -13.70 1.15
C ILE A 242 -8.90 -12.41 0.38
N ILE A 243 -7.95 -11.47 0.34
CA ILE A 243 -8.14 -10.17 -0.33
C ILE A 243 -8.41 -10.35 -1.82
N PHE A 244 -7.67 -11.24 -2.49
CA PHE A 244 -7.87 -11.54 -3.90
C PHE A 244 -9.32 -11.96 -4.18
N ILE A 245 -9.86 -12.90 -3.39
CA ILE A 245 -11.25 -13.36 -3.53
C ILE A 245 -12.23 -12.21 -3.27
N LEU A 246 -12.02 -11.45 -2.20
CA LEU A 246 -12.89 -10.32 -1.84
C LEU A 246 -12.90 -9.25 -2.94
N TYR A 247 -11.75 -8.98 -3.57
CA TYR A 247 -11.63 -7.96 -4.61
C TYR A 247 -12.31 -8.38 -5.90
N ILE A 248 -12.22 -9.64 -6.31
CA ILE A 248 -13.00 -10.13 -7.46
C ILE A 248 -14.50 -10.04 -7.16
N ALA A 249 -14.93 -10.49 -5.97
CA ALA A 249 -16.33 -10.48 -5.58
C ALA A 249 -16.93 -9.07 -5.53
N ILE A 250 -16.23 -8.10 -4.93
CA ILE A 250 -16.74 -6.73 -4.83
C ILE A 250 -16.75 -6.01 -6.18
N ASN A 251 -15.77 -6.27 -7.06
CA ASN A 251 -15.79 -5.73 -8.42
C ASN A 251 -16.95 -6.30 -9.23
N TYR A 252 -17.29 -7.57 -9.04
CA TYR A 252 -18.49 -8.16 -9.64
C TYR A 252 -19.75 -7.42 -9.18
N VAL A 253 -19.88 -7.15 -7.88
CA VAL A 253 -20.99 -6.38 -7.31
C VAL A 253 -21.07 -4.97 -7.92
N TYR A 254 -19.93 -4.28 -8.06
CA TYR A 254 -19.91 -2.94 -8.66
C TYR A 254 -20.46 -2.96 -10.07
N VAL A 255 -20.02 -3.92 -10.91
CA VAL A 255 -20.50 -4.02 -12.28
C VAL A 255 -21.99 -4.40 -12.33
N SER A 256 -22.43 -5.39 -11.55
CA SER A 256 -23.82 -5.89 -11.62
C SER A 256 -24.87 -4.91 -11.07
N VAL A 257 -24.53 -4.12 -10.04
CA VAL A 257 -25.48 -3.22 -9.37
C VAL A 257 -25.35 -1.76 -9.85
N ILE A 258 -24.14 -1.29 -10.15
CA ILE A 258 -23.94 0.08 -10.64
C ILE A 258 -24.10 0.13 -12.16
N GLY A 259 -23.69 -0.91 -12.87
CA GLY A 259 -23.56 -0.92 -14.32
C GLY A 259 -22.17 -0.43 -14.76
N PHE A 260 -21.60 -1.08 -15.77
CA PHE A 260 -20.20 -0.86 -16.16
C PHE A 260 -19.92 0.56 -16.65
N GLU A 261 -20.79 1.14 -17.48
CA GLU A 261 -20.61 2.51 -17.98
C GLU A 261 -20.70 3.56 -16.86
N GLN A 262 -21.62 3.38 -15.91
CA GLN A 262 -21.74 4.28 -14.76
C GLN A 262 -20.53 4.16 -13.83
N LEU A 263 -19.94 2.96 -13.69
CA LEU A 263 -18.77 2.73 -12.86
C LEU A 263 -17.54 3.55 -13.31
N LYS A 264 -17.38 3.79 -14.62
CA LYS A 264 -16.23 4.53 -15.18
C LYS A 264 -16.09 5.95 -14.66
N THR A 265 -17.19 6.57 -14.23
CA THR A 265 -17.24 7.97 -13.77
C THR A 265 -17.81 8.12 -12.36
N ALA A 266 -18.05 7.02 -11.66
CA ALA A 266 -18.71 7.05 -10.36
C ALA A 266 -17.79 7.64 -9.29
N GLU A 267 -18.25 8.69 -8.62
CA GLU A 267 -17.60 9.21 -7.42
C GLU A 267 -18.14 8.50 -6.17
N SER A 268 -17.30 8.23 -5.19
CA SER A 268 -17.73 7.59 -3.94
C SER A 268 -18.44 6.23 -4.11
N ILE A 269 -17.99 5.38 -5.04
CA ILE A 269 -18.69 4.18 -5.55
C ILE A 269 -19.33 3.30 -4.48
N ALA A 270 -18.64 3.07 -3.37
CA ALA A 270 -19.10 2.18 -2.32
C ALA A 270 -20.33 2.76 -1.59
N ALA A 271 -20.32 4.06 -1.27
CA ALA A 271 -21.46 4.70 -0.62
C ALA A 271 -22.65 4.84 -1.57
N ILE A 272 -22.41 5.06 -2.87
CA ILE A 272 -23.47 5.02 -3.89
C ILE A 272 -24.10 3.62 -3.94
N LEU A 273 -23.28 2.57 -3.98
CA LEU A 273 -23.76 1.18 -3.95
C LEU A 273 -24.67 0.95 -2.74
N ALA A 274 -24.22 1.30 -1.53
CA ALA A 274 -25.05 1.16 -0.34
C ALA A 274 -26.30 2.05 -0.34
N GLY A 275 -26.22 3.25 -0.91
CA GLY A 275 -27.36 4.14 -1.07
C GLY A 275 -28.44 3.57 -1.99
N LYS A 276 -28.03 2.93 -3.10
CA LYS A 276 -28.95 2.24 -4.02
C LYS A 276 -29.67 1.05 -3.35
N ILE A 277 -28.99 0.34 -2.44
CA ILE A 277 -29.51 -0.91 -1.85
C ILE A 277 -30.29 -0.66 -0.55
N PHE A 278 -29.74 0.17 0.34
CA PHE A 278 -30.22 0.36 1.71
C PHE A 278 -30.73 1.79 1.96
N GLY A 279 -30.88 2.60 0.90
CA GLY A 279 -31.35 3.98 0.98
C GLY A 279 -30.38 4.93 1.72
N PRO A 280 -30.87 6.10 2.17
CA PRO A 280 -30.04 7.12 2.80
C PRO A 280 -29.32 6.64 4.08
N ILE A 281 -29.93 5.73 4.84
CA ILE A 281 -29.31 5.14 6.04
C ILE A 281 -28.10 4.29 5.65
N GLY A 282 -28.23 3.51 4.57
CA GLY A 282 -27.13 2.74 3.99
C GLY A 282 -25.94 3.59 3.60
N PHE A 283 -26.20 4.69 2.90
CA PHE A 283 -25.18 5.66 2.51
C PHE A 283 -24.40 6.18 3.74
N THR A 284 -25.12 6.61 4.78
CA THR A 284 -24.53 7.15 6.01
C THR A 284 -23.70 6.12 6.76
N VAL A 285 -24.26 4.93 7.01
CA VAL A 285 -23.57 3.86 7.73
C VAL A 285 -22.31 3.44 6.98
N LEU A 286 -22.40 3.24 5.66
CA LEU A 286 -21.24 2.82 4.89
C LEU A 286 -20.18 3.91 4.80
N SER A 287 -20.55 5.18 4.67
CA SER A 287 -19.59 6.29 4.69
C SER A 287 -18.78 6.32 6.00
N CYS A 288 -19.44 6.06 7.13
CA CYS A 288 -18.76 5.90 8.42
C CYS A 288 -17.84 4.66 8.45
N LEU A 289 -18.29 3.52 7.93
CA LEU A 289 -17.47 2.30 7.88
C LEU A 289 -16.25 2.46 6.97
N ILE A 290 -16.38 3.15 5.84
CA ILE A 290 -15.27 3.49 4.94
C ILE A 290 -14.28 4.40 5.66
N TYR A 291 -14.76 5.41 6.39
CA TYR A 291 -13.89 6.24 7.20
C TYR A 291 -13.13 5.44 8.27
N LEU A 292 -13.79 4.53 8.98
CA LEU A 292 -13.12 3.60 9.91
C LEU A 292 -12.10 2.70 9.20
N SER A 293 -12.37 2.31 7.94
CA SER A 293 -11.40 1.58 7.12
C SER A 293 -10.14 2.42 6.85
N VAL A 294 -10.31 3.70 6.51
CA VAL A 294 -9.21 4.64 6.34
C VAL A 294 -8.38 4.76 7.61
N LEU A 295 -9.01 4.89 8.77
CA LEU A 295 -8.33 4.93 10.06
C LEU A 295 -7.45 3.69 10.30
N GLY A 296 -7.93 2.51 9.90
CA GLY A 296 -7.15 1.27 9.95
C GLY A 296 -5.93 1.29 9.02
N TYR A 297 -6.03 1.93 7.86
CA TYR A 297 -4.90 2.09 6.93
C TYR A 297 -3.86 3.10 7.47
N VAL A 298 -4.31 4.19 8.08
CA VAL A 298 -3.44 5.17 8.74
C VAL A 298 -2.67 4.51 9.88
N ASN A 299 -3.37 3.81 10.78
CA ASN A 299 -2.74 3.14 11.93
C ASN A 299 -1.62 2.18 11.52
N VAL A 300 -1.86 1.34 10.51
CA VAL A 300 -0.89 0.32 10.11
C VAL A 300 0.34 0.93 9.42
N ASN A 301 0.19 2.03 8.69
CA ASN A 301 1.33 2.75 8.12
C ASN A 301 2.16 3.48 9.17
N LEU A 302 1.51 4.06 10.18
CA LEU A 302 2.18 4.65 11.36
C LEU A 302 2.84 3.58 12.24
N LEU A 303 2.41 2.32 12.14
CA LEU A 303 3.16 1.19 12.69
C LEU A 303 4.36 0.83 11.80
N SER A 304 4.12 0.51 10.54
CA SER A 304 5.14 -0.09 9.65
C SER A 304 6.33 0.84 9.38
N ASN A 305 6.09 2.04 8.86
CA ASN A 305 7.14 2.89 8.29
C ASN A 305 8.19 3.38 9.30
N PRO A 306 7.83 3.70 10.55
CA PRO A 306 8.81 4.07 11.57
C PRO A 306 9.88 3.00 11.82
N ARG A 307 9.56 1.72 11.58
CA ARG A 307 10.50 0.59 11.72
C ARG A 307 11.60 0.63 10.65
N ALA A 308 11.25 1.00 9.43
CA ALA A 308 12.22 1.20 8.35
C ALA A 308 13.16 2.37 8.68
N MET A 309 12.60 3.52 9.09
CA MET A 309 13.39 4.69 9.47
C MET A 309 14.29 4.44 10.71
N PHE A 310 13.79 3.68 11.68
CA PHE A 310 14.58 3.24 12.84
C PHE A 310 15.77 2.38 12.39
N ALA A 311 15.54 1.42 11.50
CA ALA A 311 16.59 0.56 10.95
C ALA A 311 17.64 1.34 10.14
N MET A 312 17.23 2.40 9.44
CA MET A 312 18.15 3.36 8.79
C MET A 312 19.03 4.09 9.81
N GLY A 313 18.47 4.45 10.98
CA GLY A 313 19.22 5.04 12.08
C GLY A 313 20.26 4.08 12.66
N GLU A 314 19.91 2.79 12.81
CA GLU A 314 20.84 1.77 13.34
C GLU A 314 22.07 1.57 12.45
N GLU A 315 21.91 1.77 11.14
CA GLU A 315 23.00 1.65 10.16
C GLU A 315 23.65 2.98 9.78
N LYS A 316 23.36 4.05 10.54
CA LYS A 316 23.92 5.39 10.33
C LYS A 316 23.58 6.00 8.96
N ALA A 317 22.55 5.46 8.28
CA ALA A 317 21.99 6.05 7.07
C ALA A 317 21.12 7.28 7.40
N LEU A 318 20.50 7.28 8.58
CA LEU A 318 19.90 8.46 9.21
C LEU A 318 20.64 8.83 10.51
N PRO A 319 20.49 10.07 11.01
CA PRO A 319 21.10 10.48 12.27
C PRO A 319 20.76 9.54 13.44
N ALA A 320 21.69 9.40 14.39
CA ALA A 320 21.53 8.51 15.55
C ALA A 320 20.28 8.80 16.40
N VAL A 321 19.66 9.97 16.25
CA VAL A 321 18.39 10.33 16.90
C VAL A 321 17.26 9.36 16.52
N PHE A 322 17.29 8.77 15.31
CA PHE A 322 16.30 7.79 14.84
C PHE A 322 16.37 6.43 15.55
N THR A 323 17.45 6.11 16.27
CA THR A 323 17.56 4.86 17.07
C THR A 323 16.95 4.98 18.47
N LYS A 324 16.38 6.14 18.82
CA LYS A 324 15.78 6.36 20.14
C LYS A 324 14.44 5.63 20.25
N LYS A 325 14.35 4.71 21.21
CA LYS A 325 13.10 4.09 21.66
C LYS A 325 12.65 4.63 23.02
N SER A 326 11.34 4.75 23.21
CA SER A 326 10.75 5.10 24.51
C SER A 326 11.00 4.00 25.54
N LYS A 327 11.55 4.35 26.71
CA LYS A 327 11.86 3.41 27.80
C LYS A 327 10.63 2.65 28.32
N LYS A 328 9.43 3.22 28.22
CA LYS A 328 8.18 2.66 28.77
C LYS A 328 7.42 1.80 27.76
N SER A 329 7.33 2.24 26.50
CA SER A 329 6.46 1.62 25.48
C SER A 329 7.21 0.91 24.35
N ASP A 330 8.54 1.04 24.27
CA ASP A 330 9.42 0.57 23.18
C ASP A 330 9.11 1.22 21.81
N VAL A 331 8.46 2.39 21.84
CA VAL A 331 8.05 3.13 20.63
C VAL A 331 9.24 3.87 20.02
N MET A 332 9.39 3.77 18.70
CA MET A 332 10.36 4.48 17.88
C MET A 332 9.92 5.94 17.69
N PHE A 333 9.97 6.72 18.78
CA PHE A 333 9.34 8.04 18.88
C PHE A 333 9.72 8.96 17.72
N VAL A 334 11.02 9.12 17.47
CA VAL A 334 11.53 10.04 16.45
C VAL A 334 11.06 9.63 15.05
N SER A 335 11.21 8.34 14.72
CA SER A 335 10.75 7.80 13.44
C SER A 335 9.25 7.96 13.24
N LEU A 336 8.45 7.72 14.29
CA LEU A 336 7.00 7.88 14.27
C LEU A 336 6.61 9.35 14.08
N THR A 337 7.21 10.27 14.83
CA THR A 337 6.94 11.70 14.73
C THR A 337 7.29 12.21 13.33
N VAL A 338 8.48 11.90 12.81
CA VAL A 338 8.91 12.37 11.48
C VAL A 338 7.99 11.82 10.38
N PHE A 339 7.67 10.52 10.39
CA PHE A 339 6.75 9.94 9.40
C PHE A 339 5.36 10.59 9.46
N THR A 340 4.84 10.83 10.66
CA THR A 340 3.55 11.51 10.88
C THR A 340 3.60 12.94 10.37
N THR A 341 4.67 13.68 10.66
CA THR A 341 4.87 15.06 10.18
C THR A 341 4.93 15.11 8.66
N ILE A 342 5.67 14.21 8.00
CA ILE A 342 5.71 14.14 6.54
C ILE A 342 4.30 13.88 5.99
N SER A 343 3.55 12.95 6.60
CA SER A 343 2.17 12.63 6.18
C SER A 343 1.23 13.84 6.30
N ILE A 344 1.30 14.59 7.42
CA ILE A 344 0.49 15.79 7.64
C ILE A 344 0.89 16.91 6.68
N ILE A 345 2.20 17.17 6.49
CA ILE A 345 2.67 18.18 5.54
C ILE A 345 2.17 17.85 4.14
N THR A 346 2.22 16.57 3.76
CA THR A 346 1.77 16.14 2.43
C THR A 346 0.29 16.41 2.20
N LEU A 347 -0.56 16.50 3.24
CA LEU A 347 -1.97 16.89 3.06
C LEU A 347 -2.15 18.26 2.40
N PHE A 348 -1.24 19.20 2.64
CA PHE A 348 -1.33 20.57 2.08
C PHE A 348 -0.84 20.65 0.63
N TYR A 349 -0.14 19.63 0.16
CA TYR A 349 0.34 19.51 -1.22
C TYR A 349 -0.36 18.39 -1.98
N ALA A 350 -1.23 17.64 -1.30
CA ALA A 350 -2.03 16.59 -1.88
C ALA A 350 -3.01 17.24 -2.85
N GLN A 351 -2.77 17.04 -4.14
CA GLN A 351 -3.72 17.40 -5.19
C GLN A 351 -4.85 16.36 -5.21
N THR A 352 -5.23 15.91 -6.40
CA THR A 352 -6.14 14.78 -6.60
C THR A 352 -5.48 13.46 -6.26
N PHE A 353 -6.26 12.50 -5.74
CA PHE A 353 -5.82 11.13 -5.49
C PHE A 353 -5.12 10.48 -6.70
N ASP A 354 -5.61 10.71 -7.92
CA ASP A 354 -5.08 10.07 -9.14
C ASP A 354 -3.61 10.48 -9.41
N LYS A 355 -3.27 11.75 -9.23
CA LYS A 355 -1.89 12.24 -9.35
C LYS A 355 -0.97 11.65 -8.27
N ILE A 356 -1.47 11.54 -7.03
CA ILE A 356 -0.72 10.90 -5.94
C ILE A 356 -0.51 9.41 -6.26
N LEU A 357 -1.51 8.75 -6.85
CA LEU A 357 -1.46 7.34 -7.22
C LEU A 357 -0.40 7.07 -8.29
N ASN A 358 -0.40 7.79 -9.41
CA ASN A 358 0.59 7.58 -10.48
C ASN A 358 2.03 7.80 -9.97
N TYR A 359 2.23 8.86 -9.20
CA TYR A 359 3.52 9.18 -8.60
C TYR A 359 3.99 8.11 -7.61
N THR A 360 3.13 7.72 -6.66
CA THR A 360 3.39 6.66 -5.67
C THR A 360 3.70 5.33 -6.35
N ILE A 361 2.92 4.94 -7.36
CA ILE A 361 3.11 3.65 -8.02
C ILE A 361 4.37 3.60 -8.83
N PHE A 362 4.76 4.69 -9.49
CA PHE A 362 6.05 4.73 -10.19
C PHE A 362 7.23 4.50 -9.22
N LEU A 363 7.20 5.17 -8.07
CA LEU A 363 8.18 5.00 -7.01
C LEU A 363 8.18 3.58 -6.44
N ASP A 364 6.99 3.01 -6.22
CA ASP A 364 6.83 1.64 -5.77
C ASP A 364 7.33 0.64 -6.81
N CYS A 365 7.24 0.92 -8.12
CA CYS A 365 7.82 0.04 -9.15
C CYS A 365 9.32 -0.13 -8.96
N ILE A 366 10.04 0.96 -8.69
CA ILE A 366 11.49 0.92 -8.42
C ILE A 366 11.76 0.06 -7.18
N GLY A 367 11.06 0.34 -6.07
CA GLY A 367 11.27 -0.37 -4.80
C GLY A 367 10.87 -1.84 -4.85
N MET A 368 9.72 -2.16 -5.44
CA MET A 368 9.16 -3.52 -5.50
C MET A 368 9.97 -4.44 -6.41
N ALA A 369 10.37 -3.96 -7.60
CA ALA A 369 11.18 -4.75 -8.52
C ALA A 369 12.58 -5.04 -7.94
N THR A 370 13.24 -4.02 -7.40
CA THR A 370 14.58 -4.18 -6.79
C THR A 370 14.54 -4.98 -5.48
N SER A 371 13.53 -4.80 -4.64
CA SER A 371 13.31 -5.62 -3.45
C SER A 371 13.11 -7.08 -3.82
N ALA A 372 12.23 -7.38 -4.78
CA ALA A 372 11.99 -8.75 -5.22
C ALA A 372 13.27 -9.38 -5.79
N ALA A 373 14.10 -8.62 -6.52
CA ALA A 373 15.37 -9.09 -7.04
C ALA A 373 16.38 -9.50 -5.95
N THR A 374 16.23 -9.02 -4.70
CA THR A 374 17.11 -9.46 -3.60
C THR A 374 17.03 -10.96 -3.34
N ILE A 375 15.91 -11.60 -3.67
CA ILE A 375 15.71 -13.03 -3.38
C ILE A 375 16.74 -13.93 -4.08
N PHE A 376 17.19 -13.54 -5.28
CA PHE A 376 18.18 -14.29 -6.06
C PHE A 376 19.53 -14.35 -5.33
N PHE A 377 19.90 -13.29 -4.63
CA PHE A 377 21.13 -13.22 -3.81
C PHE A 377 20.90 -13.81 -2.41
N LEU A 378 19.74 -13.52 -1.82
CA LEU A 378 19.39 -13.94 -0.47
C LEU A 378 19.35 -15.47 -0.35
N ARG A 379 18.79 -16.19 -1.34
CA ARG A 379 18.79 -17.66 -1.34
C ARG A 379 20.20 -18.25 -1.30
N LYS A 380 21.15 -17.67 -2.04
CA LYS A 380 22.55 -18.13 -2.04
C LYS A 380 23.22 -17.87 -0.69
N ARG A 381 23.04 -16.68 -0.11
CA ARG A 381 23.64 -16.33 1.20
C ARG A 381 23.04 -17.10 2.37
N THR A 382 21.76 -17.44 2.30
CA THR A 382 21.03 -18.15 3.38
C THR A 382 20.92 -19.66 3.16
N ALA A 383 21.69 -20.23 2.23
CA ALA A 383 21.68 -21.66 1.94
C ALA A 383 22.09 -22.52 3.14
N HIS A 384 22.86 -21.96 4.08
CA HIS A 384 23.30 -22.61 5.31
C HIS A 384 22.23 -22.69 6.40
N LEU A 385 21.10 -21.96 6.26
CA LEU A 385 20.04 -21.95 7.25
C LEU A 385 19.15 -23.22 7.13
N ASP A 386 18.62 -23.68 8.26
CA ASP A 386 17.73 -24.85 8.31
C ASP A 386 16.41 -24.58 7.55
N LYS A 387 16.21 -25.36 6.47
CA LYS A 387 15.01 -25.30 5.63
C LYS A 387 13.72 -25.62 6.39
N LYS A 388 13.77 -26.32 7.53
CA LYS A 388 12.56 -26.67 8.32
C LYS A 388 11.88 -25.44 8.94
N ASN A 389 12.62 -24.35 9.13
CA ASN A 389 12.11 -23.13 9.76
C ASN A 389 11.96 -21.95 8.79
N ILE A 390 12.20 -22.17 7.50
CA ILE A 390 12.17 -21.13 6.47
C ILE A 390 11.13 -21.53 5.42
N TYR A 391 10.30 -20.56 5.03
CA TYR A 391 9.41 -20.75 3.90
C TYR A 391 10.21 -20.67 2.59
N SER A 392 9.99 -21.60 1.69
CA SER A 392 10.59 -21.61 0.36
C SER A 392 9.49 -21.72 -0.69
N MET A 393 9.41 -20.74 -1.59
CA MET A 393 8.43 -20.77 -2.68
C MET A 393 8.76 -21.91 -3.67
N SER A 394 7.71 -22.58 -4.16
CA SER A 394 7.82 -23.76 -5.02
C SER A 394 8.28 -23.42 -6.45
N LEU A 395 7.64 -22.44 -7.10
CA LEU A 395 7.88 -22.07 -8.50
C LEU A 395 8.99 -21.02 -8.66
N TYR A 396 10.11 -21.20 -7.96
CA TYR A 396 11.30 -20.35 -8.17
C TYR A 396 12.12 -20.85 -9.36
N PRO A 397 12.67 -19.96 -10.22
CA PRO A 397 12.68 -18.49 -10.13
C PRO A 397 11.49 -17.79 -10.82
N LEU A 398 10.52 -18.54 -11.34
CA LEU A 398 9.45 -18.00 -12.16
C LEU A 398 8.61 -16.92 -11.45
N MET A 399 8.22 -17.17 -10.19
CA MET A 399 7.39 -16.24 -9.40
C MET A 399 8.00 -14.82 -9.27
N PRO A 400 9.25 -14.66 -8.78
CA PRO A 400 9.86 -13.33 -8.69
C PRO A 400 10.13 -12.72 -10.07
N ILE A 401 10.41 -13.51 -11.11
CA ILE A 401 10.60 -12.98 -12.47
C ILE A 401 9.30 -12.37 -13.01
N ILE A 402 8.17 -13.08 -12.88
CA ILE A 402 6.84 -12.56 -13.29
C ILE A 402 6.54 -11.26 -12.54
N PHE A 403 6.78 -11.25 -11.24
CA PHE A 403 6.53 -10.08 -10.40
C PHE A 403 7.36 -8.86 -10.83
N ILE A 404 8.66 -9.04 -11.07
CA ILE A 404 9.56 -7.98 -11.53
C ILE A 404 9.14 -7.48 -12.92
N ALA A 405 8.87 -8.40 -13.86
CA ALA A 405 8.45 -8.05 -15.21
C ALA A 405 7.13 -7.25 -15.21
N ALA A 406 6.18 -7.62 -14.36
CA ALA A 406 4.92 -6.89 -14.21
C ALA A 406 5.13 -5.46 -13.70
N TYR A 407 5.95 -5.25 -12.67
CA TYR A 407 6.23 -3.89 -12.18
C TYR A 407 7.04 -3.04 -13.17
N LEU A 408 7.92 -3.65 -13.98
CA LEU A 408 8.56 -2.95 -15.11
C LEU A 408 7.53 -2.55 -16.17
N PHE A 409 6.59 -3.44 -16.49
CA PHE A 409 5.49 -3.15 -17.42
C PHE A 409 4.60 -2.01 -16.92
N VAL A 410 4.25 -2.00 -15.63
CA VAL A 410 3.51 -0.90 -14.99
C VAL A 410 4.28 0.42 -15.05
N ALA A 411 5.59 0.41 -14.76
CA ALA A 411 6.42 1.62 -14.87
C ALA A 411 6.46 2.20 -16.28
N VAL A 412 6.60 1.33 -17.30
CA VAL A 412 6.53 1.73 -18.72
C VAL A 412 5.15 2.28 -19.07
N SER A 413 4.08 1.68 -18.55
CA SER A 413 2.71 2.14 -18.76
C SER A 413 2.47 3.52 -18.13
N ILE A 414 2.97 3.77 -16.93
CA ILE A 414 2.93 5.11 -16.30
C ILE A 414 3.70 6.12 -17.13
N TYR A 415 4.89 5.79 -17.61
CA TYR A 415 5.66 6.71 -18.45
C TYR A 415 4.92 7.04 -19.76
N ALA A 416 4.19 6.09 -20.34
CA ALA A 416 3.42 6.31 -21.55
C ALA A 416 2.15 7.16 -21.31
N ASP A 417 1.53 7.05 -20.14
CA ASP A 417 0.29 7.74 -19.76
C ASP A 417 0.56 9.13 -19.14
N ASP A 418 1.47 9.20 -18.17
CA ASP A 418 1.90 10.41 -17.45
C ASP A 418 3.44 10.47 -17.36
N PRO A 419 4.12 10.95 -18.43
CA PRO A 419 5.57 11.07 -18.44
C PRO A 419 6.11 11.98 -17.31
N GLN A 420 5.33 12.97 -16.87
CA GLN A 420 5.76 13.90 -15.83
C GLN A 420 5.89 13.20 -14.48
N ALA A 421 4.92 12.34 -14.12
CA ALA A 421 5.00 11.54 -12.90
C ALA A 421 6.25 10.66 -12.89
N ALA A 422 6.54 9.98 -14.01
CA ALA A 422 7.72 9.11 -14.14
C ALA A 422 9.05 9.89 -14.04
N ILE A 423 9.17 11.01 -14.77
CA ILE A 423 10.38 11.86 -14.73
C ILE A 423 10.59 12.42 -13.32
N ASN A 424 9.55 12.93 -12.68
CA ASN A 424 9.64 13.44 -11.31
C ASN A 424 10.07 12.36 -10.31
N GLY A 425 9.55 11.13 -10.47
CA GLY A 425 9.96 9.99 -9.65
C GLY A 425 11.46 9.66 -9.81
N LEU A 426 11.96 9.65 -11.04
CA LEU A 426 13.39 9.44 -11.31
C LEU A 426 14.27 10.58 -10.77
N LEU A 427 13.84 11.82 -10.91
CA LEU A 427 14.56 12.98 -10.37
C LEU A 427 14.65 12.93 -8.85
N ILE A 428 13.59 12.52 -8.17
CA ILE A 428 13.57 12.38 -6.71
C ILE A 428 14.48 11.22 -6.29
N PHE A 429 14.52 10.13 -7.06
CA PHE A 429 15.46 9.03 -6.82
C PHE A 429 16.92 9.48 -6.94
N ALA A 430 17.25 10.19 -8.02
CA ALA A 430 18.56 10.78 -8.20
C ALA A 430 18.90 11.79 -7.09
N CYS A 431 17.95 12.62 -6.67
CA CYS A 431 18.12 13.60 -5.60
C CYS A 431 18.51 12.92 -4.28
N PHE A 432 17.85 11.83 -3.88
CA PHE A 432 18.24 11.12 -2.66
C PHE A 432 19.61 10.43 -2.75
N ILE A 433 20.01 9.97 -3.93
CA ILE A 433 21.38 9.49 -4.16
C ILE A 433 22.39 10.63 -3.94
N ILE A 434 22.12 11.81 -4.49
CA ILE A 434 22.98 12.99 -4.34
C ILE A 434 23.06 13.40 -2.85
N ILE A 435 21.92 13.47 -2.15
CA ILE A 435 21.86 13.77 -0.71
C ILE A 435 22.72 12.80 0.10
N TYR A 436 22.72 11.51 -0.24
CA TYR A 436 23.56 10.52 0.42
C TYR A 436 25.06 10.85 0.30
N PHE A 437 25.52 11.15 -0.92
CA PHE A 437 26.93 11.46 -1.15
C PHE A 437 27.36 12.79 -0.52
N ILE A 438 26.49 13.81 -0.56
CA ILE A 438 26.72 15.08 0.12
C ILE A 438 26.89 14.84 1.62
N ASN A 439 25.97 14.11 2.25
CA ASN A 439 26.04 13.82 3.69
C ASN A 439 27.32 13.05 4.06
N ARG A 440 27.69 12.06 3.24
CA ARG A 440 28.93 11.29 3.43
C ARG A 440 30.18 12.16 3.34
N PHE A 441 30.22 13.11 2.39
CA PHE A 441 31.34 14.04 2.24
C PHE A 441 31.48 14.98 3.45
N TYR A 442 30.38 15.54 3.96
CA TYR A 442 30.40 16.38 5.16
C TYR A 442 30.86 15.62 6.42
N HIS A 443 30.43 14.37 6.59
CA HIS A 443 30.86 13.52 7.71
C HIS A 443 32.34 13.10 7.63
N GLN A 444 32.91 12.95 6.43
CA GLN A 444 34.35 12.71 6.28
C GLN A 444 35.17 13.96 6.66
N LYS A 445 34.76 15.16 6.22
CA LYS A 445 35.44 16.42 6.58
C LYS A 445 35.41 16.70 8.09
N THR A 446 34.28 16.48 8.76
CA THR A 446 34.17 16.71 10.20
C THR A 446 35.04 15.77 11.02
N ASN A 447 35.18 14.50 10.63
CA ASN A 447 36.09 13.56 11.29
C ASN A 447 37.58 13.82 11.04
N ILE A 448 37.93 14.51 9.95
CA ILE A 448 39.30 14.95 9.66
C ILE A 448 39.64 16.19 10.49
N ASN A 449 38.69 17.12 10.68
CA ASN A 449 38.89 18.33 11.48
C ASN A 449 38.76 18.12 13.00
N SER A 450 38.30 16.95 13.45
CA SER A 450 38.18 16.59 14.87
C SER A 450 39.29 15.65 15.37
N LYS A 451 40.29 15.38 14.53
CA LYS A 451 41.55 14.73 14.89
C LYS A 451 42.64 15.77 14.82
#